data_AF-A0A5J4NZG5-F1
#
_entry.id   AF-A0A5J4NZG5-F1
#
_cell.length_a   1.000
_cell.length_b   1.000
_cell.length_c   1.000
_cell.angle_alpha   90.00
_cell.angle_beta   90.00
_cell.angle_gamma   90.00
#
_symmetry.space_group_name_H-M   'P 1'
#
loop_
_entity.id
_entity.type
_entity.pdbx_description
1 polymer ?
#
loop_
_entity_poly.entity_id
_entity_poly.type
_entity_poly.pdbx_seq_one_letter_code
_entity_poly.pdbx_strand_id
1 'polypeptide(L)'
;MDNFMELWLSLPGSLQVLRLHSLTVKPSSKPVEYSRKLLPQLTIVDLSGCGWITDVQLKPLLNPTHLTQLDLAGCYRLFSGPPANSDIVMRIDRLSATLCEFCPQLTILGLRSVFTLPLGVGDAGWTRDAFLLNRIVRNLPKLVVLDISNNKSITDYLSFWLSRTDCTTIRSFITEFLNLTVGRLKTIHTQKLIIRDWPLDCVEALLMEVHSLANPTSSSLTVVVDNRLQHLVS
;
A
#
# COMPACT_ATOMS: atom_id res chain seq x y z
N MET A 1 -19.13 19.83 -14.71
CA MET A 1 -17.82 19.48 -15.26
C MET A 1 -17.05 18.74 -14.18
N ASP A 2 -16.67 17.50 -14.47
CA ASP A 2 -15.82 16.70 -13.59
C ASP A 2 -14.39 17.20 -13.75
N ASN A 3 -13.90 17.95 -12.75
CA ASN A 3 -12.58 18.59 -12.77
C ASN A 3 -11.43 17.61 -13.05
N PHE A 4 -11.62 16.31 -12.74
CA PHE A 4 -10.66 15.26 -13.04
C PHE A 4 -10.52 14.98 -14.54
N MET A 5 -11.61 15.02 -15.31
CA MET A 5 -11.59 14.70 -16.74
C MET A 5 -10.87 15.77 -17.57
N GLU A 6 -11.18 17.04 -17.29
CA GLU A 6 -10.51 18.16 -17.97
C GLU A 6 -9.01 18.15 -17.68
N LEU A 7 -8.65 17.93 -16.42
CA LEU A 7 -7.26 17.75 -16.03
C LEU A 7 -6.63 16.56 -16.75
N TRP A 8 -7.26 15.38 -16.73
CA TRP A 8 -6.73 14.17 -17.37
C TRP A 8 -6.50 14.38 -18.86
N LEU A 9 -7.46 14.96 -19.57
CA LEU A 9 -7.37 15.25 -21.00
C LEU A 9 -6.35 16.36 -21.33
N SER A 10 -6.00 17.24 -20.38
CA SER A 10 -4.97 18.26 -20.59
C SER A 10 -3.53 17.78 -20.34
N LEU A 11 -3.31 16.64 -19.66
CA LEU A 11 -1.95 16.15 -19.36
C LEU A 11 -1.12 15.82 -20.62
N PRO A 12 0.15 16.23 -20.74
CA PRO A 12 0.97 15.88 -21.89
C PRO A 12 1.36 14.39 -21.88
N GLY A 13 1.44 13.75 -23.05
CA GLY A 13 1.85 12.33 -23.15
C GLY A 13 3.30 12.05 -22.73
N SER A 14 4.13 13.10 -22.64
CA SER A 14 5.50 13.08 -22.12
C SER A 14 5.59 13.21 -20.60
N LEU A 15 4.46 13.35 -19.90
CA LEU A 15 4.44 13.53 -18.45
C LEU A 15 5.05 12.31 -17.74
N GLN A 16 6.12 12.54 -16.98
CA GLN A 16 6.78 11.49 -16.20
C GLN A 16 6.30 11.44 -14.75
N VAL A 17 5.89 12.59 -14.21
CA VAL A 17 5.53 12.75 -12.81
C VAL A 17 4.21 13.47 -12.72
N LEU A 18 3.22 12.82 -12.10
CA LEU A 18 1.94 13.42 -11.75
C LEU A 18 1.87 13.54 -10.23
N ARG A 19 1.75 14.77 -9.73
CA ARG A 19 1.48 15.02 -8.31
C ARG A 19 0.20 15.82 -8.19
N LEU A 20 -0.78 15.25 -7.53
CA LEU A 20 -2.07 15.87 -7.23
C LEU A 20 -2.29 15.73 -5.73
N HIS A 21 -2.34 16.86 -5.04
CA HIS A 21 -2.58 16.89 -3.61
C HIS A 21 -3.98 17.40 -3.34
N SER A 22 -4.71 16.72 -2.46
CA SER A 22 -6.05 17.17 -2.02
C SER A 22 -7.06 17.38 -3.15
N LEU A 23 -6.96 16.59 -4.23
CA LEU A 23 -7.90 16.68 -5.34
C LEU A 23 -9.30 16.29 -4.90
N THR A 24 -10.25 17.19 -5.14
CA THR A 24 -11.68 16.93 -4.93
C THR A 24 -12.32 16.57 -6.25
N VAL A 25 -12.79 15.33 -6.37
CA VAL A 25 -13.54 14.86 -7.54
C VAL A 25 -15.01 14.80 -7.15
N LYS A 26 -15.88 15.39 -7.96
CA LYS A 26 -17.33 15.22 -7.76
C LYS A 26 -17.69 13.76 -8.02
N PRO A 27 -18.54 13.12 -7.20
CA PRO A 27 -19.08 11.80 -7.53
C PRO A 27 -19.85 11.92 -8.84
N SER A 28 -19.27 11.47 -9.95
CA SER A 28 -19.99 11.42 -11.22
C SER A 28 -20.79 10.13 -11.28
N SER A 29 -22.05 10.22 -11.70
CA SER A 29 -22.98 9.09 -11.78
C SER A 29 -22.74 8.20 -13.01
N LYS A 30 -21.67 8.43 -13.77
CA LYS A 30 -21.38 7.70 -15.01
C LYS A 30 -19.94 7.20 -14.98
N PRO A 31 -19.69 5.88 -15.17
CA PRO A 31 -18.36 5.39 -15.46
C PRO A 31 -17.95 5.98 -16.81
N VAL A 32 -17.19 7.07 -16.78
CA VAL A 32 -16.68 7.71 -18.00
C VAL A 32 -15.71 6.73 -18.64
N GLU A 33 -15.76 6.57 -19.96
CA GLU A 33 -14.74 5.83 -20.70
C GLU A 33 -13.41 6.62 -20.65
N TYR A 34 -12.65 6.48 -19.57
CA TYR A 34 -11.31 7.06 -19.40
C TYR A 34 -10.26 6.42 -20.34
N SER A 35 -10.70 5.53 -21.24
CA SER A 35 -9.92 4.43 -21.83
C SER A 35 -9.01 4.79 -22.99
N ARG A 36 -9.08 6.01 -23.54
CA ARG A 36 -8.32 6.34 -24.77
C ARG A 36 -7.01 7.08 -24.57
N LYS A 37 -6.79 7.69 -23.40
CA LYS A 37 -5.56 8.45 -23.15
C LYS A 37 -4.56 7.63 -22.36
N LEU A 38 -3.39 7.41 -22.95
CA LEU A 38 -2.25 6.75 -22.33
C LEU A 38 -1.19 7.79 -21.96
N LEU A 39 -0.58 7.63 -20.79
CA LEU A 39 0.60 8.38 -20.36
C LEU A 39 1.80 7.43 -20.28
N PRO A 40 2.37 7.02 -21.43
CA PRO A 40 3.34 5.92 -21.49
C PRO A 40 4.67 6.23 -20.76
N GLN A 41 4.95 7.51 -20.52
CA GLN A 41 6.17 7.97 -19.83
C GLN A 41 5.96 8.16 -18.32
N LEU A 42 4.75 7.97 -17.81
CA LEU A 42 4.43 8.23 -16.40
C LEU A 42 5.07 7.16 -15.50
N THR A 43 5.95 7.60 -14.61
CA THR A 43 6.74 6.74 -13.72
C THR A 43 6.46 7.00 -12.24
N ILE A 44 5.93 8.17 -11.90
CA ILE A 44 5.60 8.59 -10.55
C ILE A 44 4.19 9.17 -10.51
N VAL A 45 3.36 8.62 -9.62
CA VAL A 45 2.02 9.12 -9.30
C VAL A 45 1.94 9.35 -7.80
N ASP A 46 1.71 10.60 -7.42
CA ASP A 46 1.45 11.01 -6.04
C ASP A 46 0.04 11.61 -5.99
N LEU A 47 -0.86 10.93 -5.30
CA LEU A 47 -2.24 11.34 -5.08
C LEU A 47 -2.49 11.64 -3.60
N SER A 48 -1.45 11.89 -2.82
CA SER A 48 -1.59 12.03 -1.38
C SER A 48 -2.57 13.15 -1.00
N GLY A 49 -3.44 12.87 -0.03
CA GLY A 49 -4.53 13.74 0.40
C GLY A 49 -5.76 13.72 -0.52
N CYS A 50 -5.76 13.00 -1.65
CA CYS A 50 -6.92 12.93 -2.55
C CYS A 50 -8.03 12.00 -2.01
N GLY A 51 -8.57 12.28 -0.82
CA GLY A 51 -9.55 11.43 -0.15
C GLY A 51 -10.89 11.25 -0.89
N TRP A 52 -11.16 11.97 -1.97
CA TRP A 52 -12.37 11.84 -2.80
C TRP A 52 -12.17 10.96 -4.04
N ILE A 53 -10.96 10.48 -4.29
CA ILE A 53 -10.69 9.61 -5.43
C ILE A 53 -11.22 8.19 -5.17
N THR A 54 -11.77 7.56 -6.22
CA THR A 54 -12.25 6.17 -6.20
C THR A 54 -11.48 5.32 -7.21
N ASP A 55 -11.69 4.00 -7.18
CA ASP A 55 -11.08 3.04 -8.11
C ASP A 55 -11.28 3.44 -9.59
N VAL A 56 -12.41 4.08 -9.89
CA VAL A 56 -12.78 4.55 -11.23
C VAL A 56 -11.80 5.62 -11.74
N GLN A 57 -11.37 6.55 -10.90
CA GLN A 57 -10.40 7.59 -11.28
C GLN A 57 -8.96 7.15 -11.12
N LEU A 58 -8.68 6.18 -10.25
CA LEU A 58 -7.33 5.64 -10.08
C LEU A 58 -6.91 4.78 -11.28
N LYS A 59 -7.77 3.87 -11.73
CA LYS A 59 -7.44 2.87 -12.77
C LYS A 59 -6.78 3.46 -14.03
N PRO A 60 -7.25 4.59 -14.60
CA PRO A 60 -6.61 5.21 -15.76
C PRO A 60 -5.19 5.73 -15.49
N LEU A 61 -4.89 6.14 -14.25
CA LEU A 61 -3.57 6.63 -13.82
C LEU A 61 -2.56 5.49 -13.68
N LEU A 62 -3.04 4.28 -13.39
CA LEU A 62 -2.21 3.09 -13.19
C LEU A 62 -1.90 2.35 -14.50
N ASN A 63 -2.45 2.79 -15.63
CA ASN A 63 -2.20 2.19 -16.94
C ASN A 63 -0.81 2.42 -17.60
N PRO A 64 0.30 2.76 -16.91
CA PRO A 64 1.64 2.60 -17.47
C PRO A 64 2.38 1.39 -16.86
N THR A 65 2.85 0.48 -17.73
CA THR A 65 3.76 -0.64 -17.42
C THR A 65 5.13 -0.22 -16.83
N HIS A 66 5.33 1.08 -16.58
CA HIS A 66 6.57 1.69 -16.09
C HIS A 66 6.41 2.45 -14.76
N LEU A 67 5.25 2.38 -14.10
CA LEU A 67 5.08 3.05 -12.81
C LEU A 67 6.03 2.45 -11.76
N THR A 68 6.88 3.30 -11.19
CA THR A 68 7.87 2.93 -10.16
C THR A 68 7.48 3.43 -8.78
N GLN A 69 6.73 4.53 -8.69
CA GLN A 69 6.29 5.11 -7.43
C GLN A 69 4.80 5.45 -7.47
N LEU A 70 4.09 4.99 -6.44
CA LEU A 70 2.67 5.26 -6.23
C LEU A 70 2.44 5.65 -4.78
N ASP A 71 2.04 6.90 -4.54
CA ASP A 71 1.61 7.37 -3.22
C ASP A 71 0.10 7.62 -3.22
N LEU A 72 -0.62 6.88 -2.38
CA LEU A 72 -2.06 6.95 -2.16
C LEU A 72 -2.40 7.42 -0.75
N ALA A 73 -1.46 8.05 -0.05
CA ALA A 73 -1.67 8.43 1.34
C ALA A 73 -2.95 9.27 1.53
N GLY A 74 -3.83 8.88 2.45
CA GLY A 74 -5.09 9.56 2.71
C GLY A 74 -6.20 9.34 1.67
N CYS A 75 -6.00 8.47 0.67
CA CYS A 75 -7.01 8.09 -0.30
C CYS A 75 -7.95 6.99 0.25
N TYR A 76 -8.62 7.27 1.37
CA TYR A 76 -9.38 6.27 2.15
C TYR A 76 -10.57 5.64 1.41
N ARG A 77 -11.06 6.23 0.32
CA ARG A 77 -12.18 5.71 -0.48
C ARG A 77 -11.78 4.67 -1.52
N LEU A 78 -10.48 4.51 -1.78
CA LEU A 78 -9.98 3.51 -2.72
C LEU A 78 -10.24 2.08 -2.24
N PHE A 79 -10.25 1.18 -3.20
CA PHE A 79 -10.42 -0.26 -3.02
C PHE A 79 -11.71 -0.58 -2.26
N SER A 80 -12.83 -0.02 -2.72
CA SER A 80 -14.13 -0.09 -2.03
C SER A 80 -14.12 0.43 -0.58
N GLY A 81 -13.35 1.48 -0.30
CA GLY A 81 -13.45 2.21 0.96
C GLY A 81 -14.78 2.97 1.10
N PRO A 82 -14.91 3.86 2.10
CA PRO A 82 -16.12 4.66 2.27
C PRO A 82 -16.59 5.35 0.97
N PRO A 83 -17.91 5.43 0.70
CA PRO A 83 -19.01 4.94 1.53
C PRO A 83 -19.36 3.45 1.31
N ALA A 84 -18.67 2.73 0.40
CA ALA A 84 -18.97 1.33 0.14
C ALA A 84 -18.69 0.43 1.36
N ASN A 85 -17.79 0.88 2.26
CA ASN A 85 -17.51 0.27 3.57
C ASN A 85 -17.27 -1.24 3.50
N SER A 86 -16.56 -1.67 2.47
CA SER A 86 -16.22 -3.08 2.28
C SER A 86 -15.28 -3.58 3.37
N ASP A 87 -15.39 -4.85 3.70
CA ASP A 87 -14.50 -5.49 4.67
C ASP A 87 -13.05 -5.46 4.18
N ILE A 88 -12.11 -5.49 5.13
CA ILE A 88 -10.68 -5.33 4.85
C ILE A 88 -10.12 -6.43 3.93
N VAL A 89 -10.70 -7.64 3.92
CA VAL A 89 -10.25 -8.72 3.04
C VAL A 89 -10.53 -8.33 1.59
N MET A 90 -11.76 -7.92 1.29
CA MET A 90 -12.12 -7.48 -0.05
C MET A 90 -11.32 -6.23 -0.48
N ARG A 91 -11.06 -5.30 0.45
CA ARG A 91 -10.27 -4.10 0.13
C ARG A 91 -8.82 -4.46 -0.20
N ILE A 92 -8.17 -5.33 0.57
CA ILE A 92 -6.79 -5.78 0.30
C ILE A 92 -6.72 -6.62 -0.97
N ASP A 93 -7.71 -7.47 -1.24
CA ASP A 93 -7.76 -8.26 -2.48
C ASP A 93 -7.89 -7.36 -3.71
N ARG A 94 -8.73 -6.31 -3.64
CA ARG A 94 -8.84 -5.31 -4.71
C ARG A 94 -7.54 -4.52 -4.91
N LEU A 95 -6.89 -4.09 -3.82
CA LEU A 95 -5.57 -3.45 -3.90
C LEU A 95 -4.57 -4.38 -4.59
N SER A 96 -4.45 -5.62 -4.10
CA SER A 96 -3.48 -6.59 -4.61
C SER A 96 -3.71 -6.90 -6.09
N ALA A 97 -4.97 -7.14 -6.49
CA ALA A 97 -5.33 -7.37 -7.89
C ALA A 97 -5.01 -6.16 -8.78
N THR A 98 -5.36 -4.95 -8.32
CA THR A 98 -5.08 -3.71 -9.07
C THR A 98 -3.58 -3.51 -9.26
N LEU A 99 -2.79 -3.63 -8.18
CA LEU A 99 -1.34 -3.45 -8.27
C LEU A 99 -0.66 -4.55 -9.09
N CYS A 100 -1.14 -5.79 -9.02
CA CYS A 100 -0.64 -6.90 -9.83
C CYS A 100 -0.90 -6.66 -11.33
N GLU A 101 -2.09 -6.19 -11.68
CA GLU A 101 -2.49 -5.91 -13.07
C GLU A 101 -1.72 -4.71 -13.65
N PHE A 102 -1.52 -3.66 -12.86
CA PHE A 102 -1.12 -2.35 -13.39
C PHE A 102 0.29 -1.89 -12.98
N CYS A 103 0.85 -2.41 -11.89
CA CYS A 103 2.07 -1.86 -11.29
C CYS A 103 3.19 -2.91 -11.09
N PRO A 104 3.57 -3.73 -12.08
CA PRO A 104 4.58 -4.78 -11.91
C PRO A 104 6.01 -4.25 -11.67
N GLN A 105 6.24 -2.96 -11.92
CA GLN A 105 7.55 -2.30 -11.76
C GLN A 105 7.65 -1.45 -10.48
N LEU A 106 6.64 -1.50 -9.61
CA LEU A 106 6.56 -0.63 -8.44
C LEU A 106 7.68 -0.91 -7.44
N THR A 107 8.43 0.13 -7.09
CA THR A 107 9.51 0.08 -6.08
C THR A 107 9.14 0.83 -4.82
N ILE A 108 8.23 1.80 -4.89
CA ILE A 108 7.73 2.58 -3.75
C ILE A 108 6.21 2.59 -3.75
N LEU A 109 5.62 2.19 -2.63
CA LEU A 109 4.18 2.19 -2.40
C LEU A 109 3.83 2.92 -1.10
N GLY A 110 3.03 3.99 -1.21
CA GLY A 110 2.46 4.72 -0.09
C GLY A 110 0.99 4.39 0.12
N LEU A 111 0.66 3.81 1.27
CA LEU A 111 -0.71 3.43 1.69
C LEU A 111 -1.10 4.04 3.04
N ARG A 112 -0.39 5.08 3.48
CA ARG A 112 -0.69 5.74 4.76
C ARG A 112 -2.15 6.18 4.81
N SER A 113 -2.89 5.80 5.86
CA SER A 113 -4.31 6.19 6.01
C SER A 113 -5.24 5.83 4.83
N VAL A 114 -5.02 4.67 4.19
CA VAL A 114 -5.93 4.11 3.18
C VAL A 114 -6.98 3.18 3.81
N PHE A 115 -6.57 2.38 4.78
CA PHE A 115 -7.37 1.41 5.53
C PHE A 115 -7.67 1.92 6.95
N THR A 116 -8.51 2.95 7.03
CA THR A 116 -8.77 3.71 8.27
C THR A 116 -9.99 3.26 9.06
N LEU A 117 -10.83 2.40 8.49
CA LEU A 117 -12.04 1.93 9.16
C LEU A 117 -11.70 0.94 10.27
N PRO A 118 -12.17 1.12 11.52
CA PRO A 118 -11.98 0.13 12.56
C PRO A 118 -12.56 -1.23 12.17
N LEU A 119 -11.88 -2.31 12.54
CA LEU A 119 -12.43 -3.65 12.30
C LEU A 119 -13.45 -4.01 13.38
N GLY A 120 -14.66 -4.35 12.95
CA GLY A 120 -15.64 -5.02 13.80
C GLY A 120 -15.34 -6.52 13.91
N VAL A 121 -15.63 -7.11 15.06
CA VAL A 121 -15.40 -8.55 15.35
C VAL A 121 -16.52 -9.45 14.77
N GLY A 122 -17.59 -8.88 14.19
CA GLY A 122 -18.73 -9.64 13.67
C GLY A 122 -18.41 -10.36 12.35
N ASP A 123 -18.64 -11.68 12.31
CA ASP A 123 -18.46 -12.66 11.20
C ASP A 123 -17.46 -12.23 10.10
N ALA A 124 -16.27 -11.82 10.55
CA ALA A 124 -15.34 -11.14 9.69
C ALA A 124 -14.29 -12.13 9.19
N GLY A 125 -14.31 -12.44 7.89
CA GLY A 125 -13.40 -13.40 7.26
C GLY A 125 -11.91 -13.15 7.53
N TRP A 126 -11.53 -11.90 7.88
CA TRP A 126 -10.17 -11.53 8.27
C TRP A 126 -9.68 -12.24 9.54
N THR A 127 -10.58 -12.63 10.45
CA THR A 127 -10.24 -13.34 11.70
C THR A 127 -9.72 -14.77 11.48
N ARG A 128 -9.91 -15.31 10.27
CA ARG A 128 -9.45 -16.64 9.86
C ARG A 128 -8.24 -16.59 8.93
N ASP A 129 -7.81 -15.39 8.55
CA ASP A 129 -6.75 -15.18 7.58
C ASP A 129 -5.51 -14.57 8.24
N ALA A 130 -4.64 -15.43 8.77
CA ALA A 130 -3.38 -15.03 9.40
C ALA A 130 -2.34 -14.45 8.40
N PHE A 131 -2.63 -14.46 7.09
CA PHE A 131 -1.71 -14.04 6.03
C PHE A 131 -2.26 -12.90 5.17
N LEU A 132 -3.29 -12.20 5.64
CA LEU A 132 -3.97 -11.13 4.91
C LEU A 132 -3.00 -10.04 4.43
N LEU A 133 -2.06 -9.59 5.27
CA LEU A 133 -1.12 -8.53 4.92
C LEU A 133 -0.12 -8.94 3.83
N ASN A 134 0.20 -10.23 3.70
CA ASN A 134 1.11 -10.73 2.66
C ASN A 134 0.59 -10.39 1.26
N ARG A 135 -0.74 -10.35 1.09
CA ARG A 135 -1.39 -10.05 -0.20
C ARG A 135 -1.04 -8.65 -0.71
N ILE A 136 -0.71 -7.70 0.17
CA ILE A 136 -0.27 -6.34 -0.22
C ILE A 136 1.03 -6.40 -1.02
N VAL A 137 1.96 -7.27 -0.63
CA VAL A 137 3.34 -7.27 -1.14
C VAL A 137 3.64 -8.42 -2.11
N ARG A 138 2.95 -9.55 -2.00
CA ARG A 138 3.25 -10.81 -2.72
C ARG A 138 3.36 -10.69 -4.24
N ASN A 139 2.64 -9.74 -4.84
CA ASN A 139 2.64 -9.51 -6.29
C ASN A 139 3.48 -8.31 -6.73
N LEU A 140 4.33 -7.79 -5.85
CA LEU A 140 5.17 -6.61 -6.09
C LEU A 140 6.66 -6.95 -6.00
N PRO A 141 7.21 -7.73 -6.95
CA PRO A 141 8.56 -8.30 -6.85
C PRO A 141 9.70 -7.27 -6.87
N LYS A 142 9.39 -5.99 -7.11
CA LYS A 142 10.37 -4.90 -7.11
C LYS A 142 10.20 -3.92 -5.94
N LEU A 143 9.23 -4.16 -5.06
CA LEU A 143 8.94 -3.24 -3.98
C LEU A 143 10.09 -3.20 -2.98
N VAL A 144 10.59 -1.99 -2.73
CA VAL A 144 11.66 -1.71 -1.79
C VAL A 144 11.14 -0.88 -0.63
N VAL A 145 10.22 0.06 -0.89
CA VAL A 145 9.67 0.96 0.13
C VAL A 145 8.17 0.77 0.24
N LEU A 146 7.69 0.46 1.44
CA LEU A 146 6.27 0.36 1.76
C LEU A 146 5.93 1.26 2.95
N ASP A 147 4.99 2.18 2.77
CA ASP A 147 4.39 2.97 3.85
C ASP A 147 2.97 2.50 4.14
N ILE A 148 2.76 1.89 5.32
CA ILE A 148 1.45 1.45 5.82
C ILE A 148 1.10 2.15 7.14
N SER A 149 1.65 3.34 7.36
CA SER A 149 1.42 4.18 8.54
C SER A 149 -0.07 4.51 8.73
N ASN A 150 -0.49 4.71 9.97
CA ASN A 150 -1.82 5.21 10.32
C ASN A 150 -2.98 4.48 9.60
N ASN A 151 -2.95 3.15 9.60
CA ASN A 151 -4.00 2.29 9.06
C ASN A 151 -4.67 1.50 10.18
N LYS A 152 -5.76 2.06 10.73
CA LYS A 152 -6.50 1.45 11.85
C LYS A 152 -6.94 0.01 11.58
N SER A 153 -7.36 -0.30 10.35
CA SER A 153 -7.76 -1.68 10.01
C SER A 153 -6.59 -2.65 10.11
N ILE A 154 -5.39 -2.22 9.69
CA ILE A 154 -4.18 -3.04 9.74
C ILE A 154 -3.77 -3.28 11.19
N THR A 155 -3.77 -2.23 12.02
CA THR A 155 -3.40 -2.35 13.43
C THR A 155 -4.42 -3.16 14.22
N ASP A 156 -5.72 -3.05 13.92
CA ASP A 156 -6.76 -3.88 14.54
C ASP A 156 -6.60 -5.37 14.20
N TYR A 157 -6.26 -5.65 12.95
CA TYR A 157 -5.92 -6.99 12.50
C TYR A 157 -4.70 -7.55 13.25
N LEU A 158 -3.62 -6.77 13.38
CA LEU A 158 -2.42 -7.20 14.10
C LEU A 158 -2.67 -7.41 15.59
N SER A 159 -3.30 -6.44 16.27
CA SER A 159 -3.63 -6.56 17.70
C SER A 159 -4.51 -7.78 18.00
N PHE A 160 -5.42 -8.15 17.09
CA PHE A 160 -6.23 -9.36 17.22
C PHE A 160 -5.41 -10.66 17.23
N TRP A 161 -4.38 -10.76 16.37
CA TRP A 161 -3.52 -11.95 16.34
C TRP A 161 -2.52 -11.95 17.51
N LEU A 162 -1.98 -10.78 17.86
CA LEU A 162 -1.11 -10.62 19.03
C LEU A 162 -1.83 -10.97 20.34
N SER A 163 -3.12 -10.62 20.49
CA SER A 163 -3.90 -11.00 21.68
C SER A 163 -4.10 -12.52 21.83
N ARG A 164 -3.84 -13.30 20.77
CA ARG A 164 -3.86 -14.76 20.77
C ARG A 164 -2.46 -15.37 20.86
N THR A 165 -1.46 -14.56 21.19
CA THR A 165 -0.05 -14.93 21.21
C THR A 165 0.47 -15.43 19.85
N ASP A 166 -0.17 -14.99 18.76
CA ASP A 166 0.21 -15.36 17.40
C ASP A 166 1.07 -14.27 16.75
N CYS A 167 2.38 -14.47 16.77
CA CYS A 167 3.35 -13.65 16.04
C CYS A 167 3.60 -14.15 14.61
N THR A 168 3.00 -15.27 14.20
CA THR A 168 3.25 -15.88 12.89
C THR A 168 2.77 -14.98 11.75
N THR A 169 1.70 -14.22 11.96
CA THR A 169 1.20 -13.21 11.03
C THR A 169 2.25 -12.13 10.72
N ILE A 170 2.87 -11.56 11.75
CA ILE A 170 3.91 -10.53 11.60
C ILE A 170 5.15 -11.14 10.94
N ARG A 171 5.62 -12.29 11.44
CA ARG A 171 6.77 -13.01 10.89
C ARG A 171 6.57 -13.31 9.40
N SER A 172 5.39 -13.80 9.03
CA SER A 172 5.06 -14.15 7.66
C SER A 172 5.08 -12.92 6.75
N PHE A 173 4.49 -11.81 7.20
CA PHE A 173 4.50 -10.56 6.44
C PHE A 173 5.93 -10.03 6.22
N ILE A 174 6.77 -10.00 7.27
CA ILE A 174 8.17 -9.58 7.15
C ILE A 174 8.95 -10.50 6.21
N THR A 175 8.77 -11.81 6.35
CA THR A 175 9.43 -12.81 5.51
C THR A 175 9.03 -12.63 4.03
N GLU A 176 7.74 -12.45 3.76
CA GLU A 176 7.24 -12.18 2.41
C GLU A 176 7.86 -10.90 1.82
N PHE A 177 7.92 -9.82 2.60
CA PHE A 177 8.48 -8.54 2.16
C PHE A 177 10.00 -8.61 1.91
N LEU A 178 10.75 -9.29 2.79
CA LEU A 178 12.18 -9.53 2.62
C LEU A 178 12.47 -10.39 1.38
N ASN A 179 11.66 -11.42 1.14
CA ASN A 179 11.85 -12.37 0.04
C ASN A 179 11.52 -11.82 -1.35
N LEU A 180 10.91 -10.64 -1.47
CA LEU A 180 10.62 -10.02 -2.77
C LEU A 180 11.88 -9.87 -3.65
N THR A 181 13.04 -9.68 -3.03
CA THR A 181 14.32 -9.46 -3.72
C THR A 181 15.20 -10.71 -3.78
N VAL A 182 14.88 -11.74 -2.98
CA VAL A 182 15.64 -12.99 -2.87
C VAL A 182 15.35 -13.86 -4.10
N GLY A 183 16.14 -13.66 -5.17
CA GLY A 183 16.08 -14.49 -6.37
C GLY A 183 16.37 -13.80 -7.69
N ARG A 184 16.51 -12.45 -7.74
CA ARG A 184 16.65 -11.74 -9.04
C ARG A 184 17.75 -10.68 -9.13
N LEU A 185 18.33 -10.23 -8.01
CA LEU A 185 19.33 -9.16 -8.04
C LEU A 185 20.59 -9.61 -7.28
N LYS A 186 21.76 -9.49 -7.92
CA LYS A 186 23.08 -9.81 -7.35
C LYS A 186 23.54 -8.79 -6.28
N THR A 187 22.64 -7.92 -5.84
CA THR A 187 22.94 -6.76 -4.98
C THR A 187 22.07 -6.82 -3.74
N ILE A 188 22.70 -6.63 -2.58
CA ILE A 188 22.01 -6.45 -1.29
C ILE A 188 21.16 -5.18 -1.41
N HIS A 189 19.84 -5.30 -1.26
CA HIS A 189 18.93 -4.16 -1.19
C HIS A 189 18.49 -3.95 0.25
N THR A 190 18.43 -2.69 0.67
CA THR A 190 17.79 -2.31 1.93
C THR A 190 16.33 -2.02 1.65
N GLN A 191 15.44 -2.91 2.07
CA GLN A 191 14.01 -2.65 2.10
C GLN A 191 13.67 -1.68 3.23
N LYS A 192 12.62 -0.87 3.04
CA LYS A 192 12.16 0.12 4.00
C LYS A 192 10.67 -0.05 4.26
N LEU A 193 10.33 -0.31 5.52
CA LEU A 193 8.96 -0.40 5.99
C LEU A 193 8.65 0.79 6.90
N ILE A 194 7.61 1.56 6.59
CA ILE A 194 7.23 2.76 7.34
C ILE A 194 5.89 2.49 8.03
N ILE A 195 5.87 2.59 9.36
CA ILE A 195 4.76 2.19 10.24
C ILE A 195 4.46 3.26 11.30
N ARG A 196 4.41 4.53 10.90
CA ARG A 196 4.11 5.64 11.82
C ARG A 196 2.69 5.52 12.37
N ASP A 197 2.49 6.01 13.58
CA ASP A 197 1.23 6.02 14.32
C ASP A 197 0.65 4.61 14.57
N TRP A 198 1.50 3.58 14.64
CA TRP A 198 1.10 2.24 15.06
C TRP A 198 1.03 2.14 16.60
N PRO A 199 0.09 1.34 17.17
CA PRO A 199 0.09 0.98 18.57
C PRO A 199 1.42 0.37 19.02
N LEU A 200 1.85 0.67 20.25
CA LEU A 200 3.16 0.26 20.78
C LEU A 200 3.35 -1.26 20.77
N ASP A 201 2.32 -2.03 21.12
CA ASP A 201 2.30 -3.49 21.10
C ASP A 201 2.58 -4.05 19.69
N CYS A 202 1.98 -3.45 18.66
CA CYS A 202 2.23 -3.82 17.26
C CYS A 202 3.65 -3.48 16.82
N VAL A 203 4.16 -2.32 17.23
CA VAL A 203 5.54 -1.90 16.93
C VAL A 203 6.53 -2.85 17.58
N GLU A 204 6.42 -3.12 18.88
CA GLU A 204 7.33 -4.00 19.62
C GLU A 204 7.36 -5.41 19.04
N ALA A 205 6.19 -5.99 18.75
CA ALA A 205 6.10 -7.31 18.14
C ALA A 205 6.74 -7.35 16.74
N LEU A 206 6.52 -6.32 15.92
CA LEU A 206 7.15 -6.21 14.60
C LEU A 206 8.68 -6.13 14.72
N LEU A 207 9.19 -5.28 15.60
CA LEU A 207 10.64 -5.11 15.77
C LEU A 207 11.30 -6.38 16.33
N MET A 208 10.64 -7.10 17.25
CA MET A 208 11.11 -8.40 17.73
C MET A 208 11.23 -9.43 16.59
N GLU A 209 10.22 -9.51 15.72
CA GLU A 209 10.26 -10.45 14.59
C GLU A 209 11.33 -10.05 13.57
N VAL A 210 11.48 -8.76 13.25
CA VAL A 210 12.56 -8.26 12.37
C VAL A 210 13.93 -8.63 12.93
N HIS A 211 14.15 -8.43 14.24
CA HIS A 211 15.41 -8.79 14.89
C HIS A 211 15.65 -10.31 14.84
N SER A 212 14.61 -11.12 15.04
CA SER A 212 14.72 -12.58 14.99
C SER A 212 15.05 -13.14 13.59
N LEU A 213 14.67 -12.42 12.55
CA LEU A 213 14.90 -12.78 11.15
C LEU A 213 16.22 -12.20 10.60
N ALA A 214 16.88 -11.30 11.33
CA ALA A 214 18.11 -10.66 10.89
C ALA A 214 19.22 -11.71 10.67
N ASN A 215 19.75 -11.74 9.44
CA ASN A 215 20.91 -12.54 9.09
C ASN A 215 21.93 -11.64 8.38
N PRO A 216 23.18 -11.53 8.87
CA PRO A 216 24.19 -10.59 8.35
C PRO A 216 24.60 -10.81 6.88
N THR A 217 24.12 -11.89 6.25
CA THR A 217 24.42 -12.23 4.85
C THR A 217 23.26 -11.99 3.88
N SER A 218 22.12 -11.46 4.34
CA SER A 218 20.87 -11.31 3.57
C SER A 218 20.42 -9.86 3.38
N SER A 219 19.36 -9.65 2.59
CA SER A 219 18.68 -8.35 2.43
C SER A 219 18.37 -7.72 3.78
N SER A 220 18.59 -6.41 3.92
CA SER A 220 18.36 -5.69 5.18
C SER A 220 17.03 -4.96 5.19
N LEU A 221 16.36 -4.90 6.34
CA LEU A 221 15.09 -4.19 6.51
C LEU A 221 15.27 -3.01 7.47
N THR A 222 15.06 -1.80 6.96
CA THR A 222 14.92 -0.60 7.78
C THR A 222 13.46 -0.38 8.12
N VAL A 223 13.13 -0.40 9.42
CA VAL A 223 11.79 -0.03 9.90
C VAL A 223 11.81 1.43 10.36
N VAL A 224 10.83 2.23 9.92
CA VAL A 224 10.66 3.63 10.33
C VAL A 224 9.41 3.76 11.20
N VAL A 225 9.63 4.15 12.45
CA VAL A 225 8.59 4.40 13.47
C VAL A 225 8.66 5.87 13.87
N ASP A 226 7.58 6.63 13.69
CA ASP A 226 7.40 8.05 14.06
C ASP A 226 8.61 8.99 13.83
N ASN A 227 8.60 10.18 14.44
CA ASN A 227 9.72 11.14 14.42
C ASN A 227 10.90 10.72 15.34
N ARG A 228 10.95 9.45 15.78
CA ARG A 228 12.08 8.86 16.51
C ARG A 228 12.66 7.73 15.67
N LEU A 229 13.73 8.04 14.92
CA LEU A 229 14.53 7.05 14.21
C LEU A 229 15.00 5.95 15.19
N GLN A 230 14.28 4.84 15.27
CA GLN A 230 14.86 3.59 15.73
C GLN A 230 15.51 2.94 14.52
N HIS A 231 16.77 3.29 14.26
CA HIS A 231 17.60 2.55 13.30
C HIS A 231 17.82 1.15 13.86
N LEU A 232 16.93 0.22 13.52
CA LEU A 232 17.21 -1.20 13.65
C LEU A 232 17.85 -1.64 12.34
N VAL A 233 19.17 -1.74 12.38
CA VAL A 233 19.97 -2.42 11.37
C VAL A 233 19.85 -3.91 11.67
N SER A 234 19.30 -4.66 10.71
CA SER A 234 19.58 -6.09 10.55
C SER A 234 20.97 -6.26 9.94
#